data_AF-A0A9X1RT86-F1
#
_entry.id   AF-A0A9X1RT86-F1
#
_cell.length_a   1.000
_cell.length_b   1.000
_cell.length_c   1.000
_cell.angle_alpha   90.00
_cell.angle_beta   90.00
_cell.angle_gamma   90.00
#
_symmetry.space_group_name_H-M   'P 1'
#
loop_
_entity.id
_entity.type
_entity.pdbx_description
1 polymer ?
#
loop_
_entity_poly.entity_id
_entity_poly.type
_entity_poly.pdbx_seq_one_letter_code
_entity_poly.pdbx_strand_id
1 'polypeptide(L)'
;MPSTLPSPLQHACGPLWIVPLPAPHPYDHVRFKRSFATDGTRHEVVIVDLHKLLVCANRDDTDYVLKPVDDWHLGKVRGIREFLDPHNERVPQMPYVTIMKRRAAGLAGWFGLAHEGVVAFRNGQHRARYLAWAGAMWLPVEVHEREASLLLELCGAVELDESGRGATQKPALREGLARCRVTAMPPR
;
A
#
# COMPACT_ATOMS: atom_id res chain seq x y z
N MET A 1 5.34 1.23 -35.32
CA MET A 1 5.84 1.99 -34.16
C MET A 1 5.18 1.40 -32.91
N PRO A 2 5.84 0.53 -32.13
CA PRO A 2 5.26 0.05 -30.89
C PRO A 2 5.41 1.14 -29.82
N SER A 3 4.29 1.68 -29.36
CA SER A 3 4.24 2.59 -28.21
C SER A 3 4.55 1.80 -26.95
N THR A 4 5.75 1.99 -26.41
CA THR A 4 6.15 1.47 -25.10
C THR A 4 5.30 2.16 -24.03
N LEU A 5 4.29 1.47 -23.50
CA LEU A 5 3.60 1.92 -22.29
C LEU A 5 4.58 1.80 -21.11
N PRO A 6 4.77 2.83 -20.28
CA PRO A 6 5.69 2.77 -19.15
C PRO A 6 5.20 1.77 -18.10
N SER A 7 6.07 0.84 -17.70
CA SER A 7 5.80 -0.17 -16.68
C SER A 7 5.34 0.51 -15.36
N PRO A 8 4.42 -0.07 -14.58
CA PRO A 8 3.93 0.54 -13.34
C PRO A 8 5.05 0.85 -12.32
N LEU A 9 6.17 0.12 -12.38
CA LEU A 9 7.37 0.35 -11.55
C LEU A 9 8.22 1.55 -12.02
N GLN A 10 8.06 2.05 -13.26
CA GLN A 10 8.75 3.24 -13.76
C GLN A 10 8.16 4.55 -13.23
N HIS A 11 6.99 4.50 -12.58
CA HIS A 11 6.34 5.68 -12.00
C HIS A 11 6.96 6.14 -10.66
N ALA A 12 8.07 5.52 -10.23
CA ALA A 12 8.85 5.88 -9.05
C ALA A 12 10.04 6.82 -9.36
N CYS A 13 9.99 7.61 -10.43
CA CYS A 13 11.06 8.55 -10.78
C CYS A 13 10.92 9.87 -10.00
N GLY A 14 11.30 9.87 -8.71
CA GLY A 14 11.39 11.08 -7.87
C GLY A 14 11.16 10.80 -6.37
N PRO A 15 11.12 11.82 -5.49
CA PRO A 15 10.74 11.65 -4.07
C PRO A 15 9.24 11.31 -3.88
N LEU A 16 8.51 11.24 -4.99
CA LEU A 16 7.06 11.05 -5.05
C LEU A 16 6.73 9.70 -5.67
N TRP A 17 5.65 9.10 -5.17
CA TRP A 17 5.10 7.83 -5.64
C TRP A 17 3.76 8.09 -6.29
N ILE A 18 3.57 7.60 -7.50
CA ILE A 18 2.35 7.80 -8.29
C ILE A 18 1.53 6.51 -8.25
N VAL A 19 0.32 6.59 -7.71
CA VAL A 19 -0.63 5.48 -7.65
C VAL A 19 -1.72 5.71 -8.69
N PRO A 20 -1.85 4.86 -9.72
CA PRO A 20 -2.87 5.03 -10.74
C PRO A 20 -4.26 4.71 -10.18
N LEU A 21 -5.27 5.40 -10.70
CA LEU A 21 -6.67 5.14 -10.46
C LEU A 21 -7.37 4.77 -11.78
N PRO A 22 -8.23 3.74 -11.77
CA PRO A 22 -8.99 3.39 -12.96
C PRO A 22 -10.01 4.49 -13.29
N ALA A 23 -10.32 4.62 -14.58
CA ALA A 23 -11.46 5.40 -15.03
C ALA A 23 -12.79 4.67 -14.69
N PRO A 24 -13.90 5.39 -14.45
CA PRO A 24 -14.05 6.85 -14.44
C PRO A 24 -13.85 7.43 -13.02
N HIS A 25 -12.64 7.90 -12.71
CA HIS A 25 -12.35 8.71 -11.53
C HIS A 25 -12.00 10.14 -11.98
N PRO A 26 -12.31 11.21 -11.20
CA PRO A 26 -12.04 12.61 -11.59
C PRO A 26 -10.58 12.95 -11.92
N TYR A 27 -9.65 12.10 -11.53
CA TYR A 27 -8.23 12.14 -11.87
C TYR A 27 -7.73 10.71 -12.00
N ASP A 28 -6.68 10.51 -12.79
CA ASP A 28 -6.11 9.23 -13.19
C ASP A 28 -5.01 8.70 -12.25
N HIS A 29 -4.53 9.53 -11.33
CA HIS A 29 -3.52 9.14 -10.35
C HIS A 29 -3.53 9.98 -9.07
N VAL A 30 -2.86 9.46 -8.03
CA VAL A 30 -2.57 10.15 -6.78
C VAL A 30 -1.08 10.15 -6.53
N ARG A 31 -0.56 11.24 -5.95
CA ARG A 31 0.85 11.38 -5.57
C ARG A 31 1.01 11.20 -4.06
N PHE A 32 2.00 10.42 -3.64
CA PHE A 32 2.39 10.26 -2.24
C PHE A 32 3.85 10.63 -2.02
N LYS A 33 4.16 11.16 -0.84
CA LYS A 33 5.54 11.32 -0.37
C LYS A 33 5.81 10.48 0.86
N ARG A 34 7.07 10.08 1.05
CA ARG A 34 7.51 9.39 2.28
C ARG A 34 7.37 10.31 3.49
N SER A 35 6.99 9.74 4.63
CA SER A 35 7.01 10.41 5.93
C SER A 35 8.37 10.26 6.60
N PHE A 36 9.01 9.11 6.40
CA PHE A 36 10.29 8.74 7.02
C PHE A 36 11.42 8.80 5.98
N ALA A 37 11.78 10.01 5.57
CA ALA A 37 12.79 10.27 4.53
C ALA A 37 14.18 10.62 5.08
N THR A 38 14.32 10.80 6.40
CA THR A 38 15.58 11.22 7.05
C THR A 38 16.40 10.00 7.48
N ASP A 39 17.73 10.10 7.37
CA ASP A 39 18.64 9.07 7.86
C ASP A 39 18.37 8.72 9.34
N GLY A 40 18.40 7.42 9.65
CA GLY A 40 18.13 6.88 10.99
C GLY A 40 16.69 6.41 11.23
N THR A 41 15.74 6.72 10.34
CA THR A 41 14.41 6.11 10.42
C THR A 41 14.45 4.69 9.87
N ARG A 42 14.26 3.68 10.73
CA ARG A 42 14.21 2.24 10.38
C ARG A 42 12.89 1.85 9.71
N HIS A 43 12.47 2.61 8.70
CA HIS A 43 11.22 2.40 7.98
C HIS A 43 11.50 2.18 6.49
N GLU A 44 10.80 1.19 5.95
CA GLU A 44 10.85 0.81 4.54
C GLU A 44 9.49 1.08 3.88
N VAL A 45 9.50 1.27 2.56
CA VAL A 45 8.28 1.36 1.75
C VAL A 45 8.03 -0.01 1.14
N VAL A 46 6.85 -0.57 1.38
CA VAL A 46 6.37 -1.82 0.77
C VAL A 46 5.20 -1.50 -0.14
N ILE A 47 5.22 -2.01 -1.37
CA ILE A 47 4.06 -1.98 -2.26
C ILE A 47 3.14 -3.12 -1.90
N VAL A 48 1.94 -2.79 -1.45
CA VAL A 48 0.95 -3.77 -1.00
C VAL A 48 -0.24 -3.83 -1.94
N ASP A 49 -0.81 -5.01 -2.07
CA ASP A 49 -2.18 -5.22 -2.55
C ASP A 49 -3.13 -4.54 -1.57
N LEU A 50 -3.87 -3.55 -2.07
CA LEU A 50 -4.69 -2.70 -1.22
C LEU A 50 -5.88 -3.47 -0.61
N HIS A 51 -6.40 -4.46 -1.32
CA HIS A 51 -7.48 -5.30 -0.80
C HIS A 51 -6.97 -6.19 0.34
N LYS A 52 -5.84 -6.89 0.16
CA LYS A 52 -5.22 -7.71 1.22
C LYS A 52 -4.87 -6.89 2.45
N LEU A 53 -4.36 -5.67 2.26
CA LEU A 53 -4.07 -4.73 3.33
C LEU A 53 -5.33 -4.43 4.15
N LEU A 54 -6.44 -4.07 3.50
CA LEU A 54 -7.70 -3.74 4.18
C LEU A 54 -8.34 -4.96 4.85
N VAL A 55 -8.21 -6.16 4.28
CA VAL A 55 -8.64 -7.40 4.95
C VAL A 55 -7.86 -7.61 6.25
N CYS A 56 -6.53 -7.44 6.24
CA CYS A 56 -5.72 -7.54 7.45
C CYS A 56 -6.04 -6.42 8.44
N ALA A 57 -6.40 -5.22 7.96
CA ALA A 57 -6.76 -4.10 8.82
C ALA A 57 -8.16 -4.20 9.42
N ASN A 58 -9.11 -4.84 8.74
CA ASN A 58 -10.45 -5.10 9.29
C ASN A 58 -10.42 -6.12 10.44
N ARG A 59 -9.33 -6.86 10.61
CA ARG A 59 -9.12 -7.75 11.75
C ARG A 59 -8.68 -7.00 13.01
N ASP A 60 -8.11 -5.81 12.88
CA ASP A 60 -7.69 -4.99 14.02
C ASP A 60 -8.93 -4.64 14.85
N ASP A 61 -8.96 -5.12 16.09
CA ASP A 61 -10.07 -5.07 17.04
C ASP A 61 -9.94 -3.88 18.00
N THR A 62 -9.04 -2.94 17.73
CA THR A 62 -8.83 -1.72 18.52
C THR A 62 -9.91 -0.64 18.34
N ASP A 63 -11.16 -1.05 18.09
CA ASP A 63 -12.40 -0.24 18.07
C ASP A 63 -12.54 0.87 17.00
N TYR A 64 -11.57 1.07 16.11
CA TYR A 64 -11.68 2.06 15.02
C TYR A 64 -11.97 1.43 13.65
N VAL A 65 -13.08 0.69 13.56
CA VAL A 65 -13.57 0.15 12.28
C VAL A 65 -14.29 1.27 11.53
N LEU A 66 -13.60 1.86 10.55
CA LEU A 66 -14.23 2.80 9.63
C LEU A 66 -15.31 2.09 8.81
N LYS A 67 -16.47 2.74 8.71
CA LYS A 67 -17.55 2.33 7.81
C LYS A 67 -17.05 2.23 6.36
N PRO A 68 -17.69 1.41 5.52
CA PRO A 68 -17.52 1.48 4.07
C PRO A 68 -17.65 2.93 3.55
N VAL A 69 -16.95 3.25 2.47
CA VAL A 69 -16.92 4.61 1.92
C VAL A 69 -18.30 5.06 1.46
N ASP A 70 -19.14 4.14 0.99
CA ASP A 70 -20.53 4.41 0.58
C ASP A 70 -21.40 4.96 1.73
N ASP A 71 -21.04 4.67 2.98
CA ASP A 71 -21.72 5.16 4.18
C ASP A 71 -21.13 6.47 4.71
N TRP A 72 -20.10 7.01 4.07
CA TRP A 72 -19.49 8.27 4.50
C TRP A 72 -20.37 9.45 4.09
N HIS A 73 -20.43 10.46 4.95
CA HIS A 73 -21.04 11.73 4.57
C HIS A 73 -20.36 12.29 3.30
N LEU A 74 -21.17 12.80 2.36
CA LEU A 74 -20.67 13.32 1.07
C LEU A 74 -19.55 14.36 1.24
N GLY A 75 -19.61 15.20 2.28
CA GLY A 75 -18.56 16.17 2.58
C GLY A 75 -17.22 15.52 2.93
N LYS A 76 -17.23 14.36 3.60
CA LYS A 76 -16.00 13.59 3.91
C LYS A 76 -15.39 13.00 2.65
N VAL A 77 -16.22 12.41 1.77
CA VAL A 77 -15.77 11.86 0.48
C VAL A 77 -15.15 12.95 -0.37
N ARG A 78 -15.81 14.10 -0.51
CA ARG A 78 -15.27 15.27 -1.23
C ARG A 78 -13.96 15.77 -0.63
N GLY A 79 -13.88 15.93 0.69
CA GLY A 79 -12.67 16.40 1.35
C GLY A 79 -11.48 15.45 1.20
N ILE A 80 -11.70 14.12 1.23
CA ILE A 80 -10.63 13.15 0.96
C ILE A 80 -10.21 13.20 -0.52
N ARG A 81 -11.16 13.29 -1.44
CA ARG A 81 -10.89 13.43 -2.87
C ARG A 81 -10.07 14.68 -3.18
N GLU A 82 -10.44 15.84 -2.65
CA GLU A 82 -9.72 17.11 -2.81
C GLU A 82 -8.31 17.05 -2.20
N PHE A 83 -8.16 16.36 -1.06
CA PHE A 83 -6.86 16.15 -0.43
C PHE A 83 -5.94 15.22 -1.24
N LEU A 84 -6.52 14.30 -2.02
CA LEU A 84 -5.79 13.34 -2.85
C LEU A 84 -5.58 13.83 -4.29
N ASP A 85 -6.17 14.96 -4.68
CA ASP A 85 -6.05 15.52 -6.03
C ASP A 85 -4.56 15.71 -6.39
N PRO A 86 -4.09 15.16 -7.52
CA PRO A 86 -2.71 15.29 -7.93
C PRO A 86 -2.30 16.74 -8.20
N HIS A 87 -3.21 17.67 -8.42
CA HIS A 87 -2.91 19.11 -8.59
C HIS A 87 -2.83 19.86 -7.26
N ASN A 88 -3.16 19.22 -6.14
CA ASN A 88 -3.03 19.82 -4.82
C ASN A 88 -1.55 20.10 -4.51
N GLU A 89 -1.24 21.31 -4.04
CA GLU A 89 0.11 21.71 -3.61
C GLU A 89 0.60 20.82 -2.45
N ARG A 90 -0.30 20.44 -1.55
CA ARG A 90 0.02 19.60 -0.39
C ARG A 90 -0.04 18.13 -0.76
N VAL A 91 1.11 17.58 -1.15
CA VAL A 91 1.24 16.14 -1.40
C VAL A 91 1.00 15.33 -0.11
N PRO A 92 0.06 14.36 -0.11
CA PRO A 92 -0.21 13.53 1.05
C PRO A 92 0.96 12.61 1.40
N GLN A 93 1.14 12.35 2.69
CA GLN A 93 2.07 11.34 3.18
C GLN A 93 1.52 9.93 2.96
N MET A 94 2.43 9.00 2.66
CA MET A 94 2.15 7.56 2.62
C MET A 94 1.47 7.10 3.91
N PRO A 95 0.56 6.12 3.83
CA PRO A 95 0.11 5.41 5.01
C PRO A 95 1.29 4.80 5.76
N TYR A 96 1.31 4.94 7.08
CA TYR A 96 2.19 4.21 7.98
C TYR A 96 1.38 3.16 8.72
N VAL A 97 1.85 1.91 8.70
CA VAL A 97 1.19 0.79 9.36
C VAL A 97 2.16 -0.01 10.23
N THR A 98 1.60 -0.74 11.17
CA THR A 98 2.29 -1.85 11.85
C THR A 98 1.59 -3.16 11.53
N ILE A 99 2.34 -4.27 11.46
CA ILE A 99 1.77 -5.60 11.20
C ILE A 99 2.22 -6.64 12.22
N MET A 100 1.31 -7.52 12.61
CA MET A 100 1.60 -8.67 13.46
C MET A 100 0.82 -9.92 13.03
N LYS A 101 1.30 -11.10 13.43
CA LYS A 101 0.54 -12.36 13.37
C LYS A 101 -0.13 -12.57 14.72
N ARG A 102 -1.45 -12.81 14.72
CA ARG A 102 -2.18 -13.26 15.90
C ARG A 102 -2.85 -14.59 15.63
N ARG A 103 -3.20 -15.30 16.69
CA ARG A 103 -4.00 -16.52 16.60
C ARG A 103 -5.41 -16.15 16.13
N ALA A 104 -5.92 -16.84 15.11
CA ALA A 104 -7.27 -16.59 14.62
C ALA A 104 -8.31 -16.85 15.72
N ALA A 105 -9.41 -16.11 15.75
CA ALA A 105 -10.53 -16.39 16.64
C ALA A 105 -11.32 -17.64 16.17
N GLY A 106 -11.94 -18.36 17.11
CA GLY A 106 -12.81 -19.52 16.82
C GLY A 106 -12.13 -20.89 16.98
N LEU A 107 -12.86 -21.96 16.62
CA LEU A 107 -12.43 -23.35 16.86
C LEU A 107 -11.12 -23.70 16.15
N ALA A 108 -10.89 -23.22 14.93
CA ALA A 108 -9.62 -23.39 14.20
C ALA A 108 -8.44 -22.67 14.91
N GLY A 109 -8.75 -21.53 15.55
CA GLY A 109 -7.87 -20.85 16.49
C GLY A 109 -7.56 -21.72 17.70
N TRP A 110 -8.57 -22.28 18.36
CA TRP A 110 -8.41 -23.11 19.58
C TRP A 110 -7.47 -24.31 19.40
N PHE A 111 -7.35 -24.88 18.19
CA PHE A 111 -6.39 -25.94 17.88
C PHE A 111 -4.98 -25.45 17.52
N GLY A 112 -4.75 -24.14 17.43
CA GLY A 112 -3.41 -23.55 17.26
C GLY A 112 -2.90 -23.58 15.81
N LEU A 113 -3.77 -23.94 14.86
CA LEU A 113 -3.39 -24.20 13.47
C LEU A 113 -3.53 -22.98 12.55
N ALA A 114 -4.26 -21.94 12.97
CA ALA A 114 -4.51 -20.74 12.16
C ALA A 114 -3.95 -19.48 12.83
N HIS A 115 -2.96 -18.87 12.17
CA HIS A 115 -2.50 -17.52 12.46
C HIS A 115 -3.01 -16.58 11.36
N GLU A 116 -3.50 -15.41 11.75
CA GLU A 116 -3.94 -14.37 10.83
C GLU A 116 -3.09 -13.11 10.99
N GLY A 117 -2.87 -12.42 9.87
CA GLY A 117 -2.25 -11.10 9.84
C GLY A 117 -3.20 -10.02 10.28
N VAL A 118 -2.73 -9.13 11.15
CA VAL A 118 -3.43 -7.91 11.58
C VAL A 118 -2.59 -6.70 11.27
N VAL A 119 -3.19 -5.74 10.59
CA VAL A 119 -2.55 -4.48 10.21
C VAL A 119 -3.22 -3.33 10.98
N ALA A 120 -2.44 -2.60 11.77
CA ALA A 120 -2.90 -1.40 12.43
C ALA A 120 -2.40 -0.16 11.69
N PHE A 121 -3.31 0.72 11.27
CA PHE A 121 -2.95 2.00 10.66
C PHE A 121 -2.51 2.99 11.74
N ARG A 122 -1.32 3.55 11.60
CA ARG A 122 -0.84 4.66 12.42
C ARG A 122 -1.17 6.02 11.80
N ASN A 123 -1.36 6.05 10.47
CA ASN A 123 -1.97 7.15 9.76
C ASN A 123 -2.63 6.62 8.46
N GLY A 124 -3.36 7.47 7.73
CA GLY A 124 -3.72 7.19 6.33
C GLY A 124 -4.84 6.17 6.07
N GLN A 125 -5.46 5.61 7.10
CA GLN A 125 -6.56 4.63 6.96
C GLN A 125 -7.71 5.11 6.06
N HIS A 126 -8.17 6.36 6.25
CA HIS A 126 -9.22 6.95 5.41
C HIS A 126 -8.80 7.04 3.93
N ARG A 127 -7.53 7.36 3.65
CA ARG A 127 -7.05 7.44 2.26
C ARG A 127 -6.96 6.06 1.63
N ALA A 128 -6.44 5.08 2.36
CA ALA A 128 -6.36 3.71 1.89
C ALA A 128 -7.76 3.16 1.54
N ARG A 129 -8.76 3.38 2.42
CA ARG A 129 -10.15 2.97 2.14
C ARG A 129 -10.77 3.71 0.96
N TYR A 130 -10.58 5.03 0.87
CA TYR A 130 -11.06 5.81 -0.27
C TYR A 130 -10.44 5.31 -1.58
N LEU A 131 -9.13 5.05 -1.60
CA LEU A 131 -8.43 4.57 -2.79
C LEU A 131 -8.90 3.18 -3.20
N ALA A 132 -9.16 2.29 -2.25
CA ALA A 132 -9.74 0.97 -2.55
C ALA A 132 -11.14 1.10 -3.16
N TRP A 133 -11.98 1.97 -2.59
CA TRP A 133 -13.30 2.29 -3.14
C TRP A 133 -13.22 2.93 -4.53
N ALA A 134 -12.22 3.80 -4.76
CA ALA A 134 -11.92 4.39 -6.05
C ALA A 134 -11.26 3.42 -7.06
N GLY A 135 -11.02 2.16 -6.67
CA GLY A 135 -10.50 1.11 -7.54
C GLY A 135 -8.98 0.99 -7.63
N ALA A 136 -8.22 1.62 -6.73
CA ALA A 136 -6.78 1.40 -6.65
C ALA A 136 -6.49 -0.06 -6.25
N MET A 137 -5.60 -0.71 -7.00
CA MET A 137 -5.22 -2.12 -6.76
C MET A 137 -4.07 -2.25 -5.76
N TRP A 138 -3.19 -1.25 -5.70
CA TRP A 138 -2.00 -1.28 -4.87
C TRP A 138 -1.76 0.07 -4.21
N LEU A 139 -0.95 0.07 -3.15
CA LEU A 139 -0.61 1.28 -2.40
C LEU A 139 0.82 1.18 -1.85
N PRO A 140 1.64 2.25 -1.94
CA PRO A 140 2.90 2.31 -1.21
C PRO A 140 2.62 2.61 0.26
N VAL A 141 3.14 1.78 1.15
CA VAL A 141 2.92 1.88 2.59
C VAL A 141 4.26 1.85 3.32
N GLU A 142 4.42 2.73 4.30
CA GLU A 142 5.58 2.73 5.20
C GLU A 142 5.35 1.77 6.38
N VAL A 143 6.41 1.04 6.75
CA VAL A 143 6.41 0.07 7.84
C VAL A 143 7.80 -0.01 8.46
N HIS A 144 7.90 -0.40 9.73
CA HIS A 144 9.21 -0.63 10.37
C HIS A 144 9.95 -1.80 9.67
N GLU A 145 11.28 -1.69 9.48
CA GLU A 145 12.09 -2.67 8.71
C GLU A 145 11.89 -4.13 9.18
N ARG A 146 11.73 -4.32 10.50
CA ARG A 146 11.52 -5.64 11.12
C ARG A 146 10.19 -6.29 10.76
N GLU A 147 9.21 -5.47 10.40
CA GLU A 147 7.85 -5.89 10.05
C GLU A 147 7.65 -5.96 8.53
N ALA A 148 8.56 -5.38 7.73
CA ALA A 148 8.46 -5.28 6.28
C ALA A 148 8.31 -6.64 5.58
N SER A 149 9.08 -7.64 6.03
CA SER A 149 9.00 -9.00 5.46
C SER A 149 7.63 -9.65 5.70
N LEU A 150 7.05 -9.43 6.88
CA LEU A 150 5.71 -9.95 7.21
C LEU A 150 4.62 -9.22 6.41
N LEU A 151 4.76 -7.90 6.25
CA LEU A 151 3.84 -7.10 5.43
C LEU A 151 3.87 -7.56 3.97
N LEU A 152 5.06 -7.79 3.42
CA LEU A 152 5.21 -8.29 2.05
C LEU A 152 4.63 -9.70 1.89
N GLU A 153 4.88 -10.60 2.85
CA GLU A 153 4.34 -11.96 2.85
C GLU A 153 2.81 -11.96 2.78
N LEU A 154 2.15 -11.13 3.60
CA LEU A 154 0.71 -11.18 3.78
C LEU A 154 -0.06 -10.24 2.86
N CYS A 155 0.52 -9.08 2.56
CA CYS A 155 -0.14 -7.99 1.84
C CYS A 155 0.62 -7.58 0.58
N GLY A 156 1.75 -8.19 0.23
CA GLY A 156 2.51 -7.82 -0.97
C GLY A 156 1.62 -7.83 -2.21
N ALA A 157 1.77 -6.77 -3.03
CA ALA A 157 1.28 -6.82 -4.39
C ALA A 157 2.08 -7.93 -5.10
N VAL A 158 1.39 -8.87 -5.75
CA VAL A 158 2.09 -9.80 -6.66
C VAL A 158 2.78 -8.93 -7.69
N GLU A 159 4.05 -9.22 -8.01
CA GLU A 159 4.73 -8.54 -9.12
C GLU A 159 3.74 -8.48 -10.29
N LEU A 160 3.48 -7.27 -10.76
CA LEU A 160 2.70 -7.09 -11.98
C LEU A 160 3.62 -7.55 -13.11
N ASP A 161 3.70 -8.87 -13.32
CA ASP A 161 4.35 -9.45 -14.48
C ASP A 161 3.68 -8.83 -15.72
N GLU A 162 4.47 -8.31 -16.66
CA GLU A 162 4.04 -7.48 -17.80
C GLU A 162 3.05 -8.12 -18.81
N SER A 163 2.34 -9.20 -18.46
CA SER A 163 1.49 -9.94 -19.40
C SER A 163 0.14 -10.42 -18.88
N GLY A 164 -0.32 -10.01 -17.70
CA GLY A 164 -1.73 -10.20 -17.32
C GLY A 164 -2.23 -11.67 -17.35
N ARG A 165 -1.35 -12.64 -17.13
CA ARG A 165 -1.73 -14.04 -16.84
C ARG A 165 -1.09 -14.43 -15.53
N GLY A 166 -1.93 -14.73 -14.54
CA GLY A 166 -1.50 -15.13 -13.21
C GLY A 166 -0.51 -16.29 -13.26
N ALA A 167 0.71 -16.06 -12.80
CA ALA A 167 1.68 -17.11 -12.57
C ALA A 167 1.41 -17.77 -11.22
N THR A 168 1.15 -19.07 -11.30
CA THR A 168 0.97 -19.96 -10.15
C THR A 168 2.27 -20.00 -9.34
N GLN A 169 2.18 -19.84 -8.02
CA GLN A 169 3.31 -20.01 -7.10
C GLN A 169 4.00 -21.37 -7.34
N LYS A 170 5.30 -21.35 -7.61
CA LYS A 170 6.19 -22.47 -7.29
C LYS A 170 7.52 -21.94 -6.74
N PRO A 171 8.08 -22.56 -5.69
CA PRO A 171 9.19 -22.01 -4.95
C PRO A 171 10.50 -22.46 -5.59
N ALA A 172 11.35 -21.52 -6.00
CA ALA A 172 12.77 -21.80 -6.15
C ALA A 172 13.59 -20.50 -6.15
N LEU A 173 14.54 -20.49 -5.21
CA LEU A 173 15.87 -19.92 -5.34
C LEU A 173 15.99 -18.37 -5.37
N ARG A 174 16.27 -17.86 -4.15
CA ARG A 174 17.37 -16.96 -3.79
C ARG A 174 17.91 -15.99 -4.86
N GLU A 175 18.03 -14.75 -4.36
CA GLU A 175 18.83 -13.62 -4.84
C GLU A 175 18.16 -12.73 -5.90
N GLY A 176 17.88 -11.48 -5.50
CA GLY A 176 17.37 -10.44 -6.38
C GLY A 176 16.17 -9.66 -5.87
N LEU A 177 15.94 -9.53 -4.55
CA LEU A 177 14.92 -8.59 -4.06
C LEU A 177 15.38 -7.17 -4.37
N ALA A 178 14.65 -6.53 -5.30
CA ALA A 178 14.86 -5.17 -5.77
C ALA A 178 14.82 -4.16 -4.60
N ARG A 179 15.99 -3.92 -4.01
CA ARG A 179 16.25 -2.74 -3.19
C ARG A 179 16.41 -1.56 -4.14
N CYS A 180 15.39 -0.70 -4.24
CA CYS A 180 15.62 0.65 -4.76
C CYS A 180 16.53 1.40 -3.77
N ARG A 181 17.86 1.23 -3.92
CA ARG A 181 18.84 2.14 -3.33
C ARG A 181 18.75 3.46 -4.11
N VAL A 182 18.26 4.50 -3.45
CA VAL A 182 18.42 5.87 -3.93
C VAL A 182 19.91 6.21 -3.86
N THR A 183 20.62 6.16 -4.99
CA THR A 183 21.96 6.76 -5.08
C THR A 183 21.80 8.28 -5.14
N ALA A 184 22.23 8.96 -4.07
CA ALA A 184 22.37 10.41 -4.06
C ALA A 184 23.44 10.84 -5.08
N MET A 185 23.10 11.80 -5.95
CA MET A 185 24.08 12.51 -6.79
C MET A 185 24.87 13.51 -5.93
N PRO A 186 26.20 13.64 -6.13
CA PRO A 186 26.99 14.64 -5.42
C PRO A 186 26.76 16.05 -6.00
N PRO A 187 26.86 17.11 -5.16
CA PRO A 187 26.76 18.49 -5.62
C PRO A 187 28.01 18.89 -6.43
N ARG A 188 27.81 19.77 -7.41
CA ARG A 188 28.89 20.41 -8.18
C ARG A 188 29.52 21.56 -7.42
#